data_AF-A0A529XAN5-F1
#
_entry.id   AF-A0A529XAN5-F1
#
_cell.length_a   1.000
_cell.length_b   1.000
_cell.length_c   1.000
_cell.angle_alpha   90.00
_cell.angle_beta   90.00
_cell.angle_gamma   90.00
#
_symmetry.space_group_name_H-M   'P 1'
#
loop_
_entity.id
_entity.type
_entity.pdbx_description
1 polymer ?
#
loop_
_entity_poly.entity_id
_entity_poly.type
_entity_poly.pdbx_seq_one_letter_code
_entity_poly.pdbx_strand_id
1 'polypeptide(L)'
;EYLTPAFDAIYGMSRQKALAGDNFATWIDLIVPEDREHVLGQIERIRDGERATFQYRICRPADNEIRWLRDSGFPMRDEAGKVAYIGGVGQDITRQKQAEEQQQAHFAELQHHIRNTLAVIRSIVRRTMEKSESLDEAAAHLE
;
A
#
# COMPACT_ATOMS: atom_id res chain seq x y z
N GLU A 1 -11.30 -1.93 -27.21
CA GLU A 1 -11.03 -2.01 -25.76
C GLU A 1 -12.28 -1.64 -24.98
N TYR A 2 -12.35 -2.00 -23.70
CA TYR A 2 -13.52 -1.76 -22.84
C TYR A 2 -13.08 -1.36 -21.43
N LEU A 3 -13.78 -0.38 -20.85
CA LEU A 3 -13.62 0.05 -19.46
C LEU A 3 -14.98 0.04 -18.76
N THR A 4 -15.04 -0.53 -17.54
CA THR A 4 -16.27 -0.57 -16.73
C THR A 4 -16.60 0.82 -16.19
N PRO A 5 -17.88 1.13 -15.90
CA PRO A 5 -18.27 2.42 -15.30
C PRO A 5 -17.52 2.81 -14.03
N ALA A 6 -17.01 1.83 -13.27
CA ALA A 6 -16.21 2.06 -12.08
C ALA A 6 -14.89 2.81 -12.37
N PHE A 7 -14.39 2.77 -13.62
CA PHE A 7 -13.16 3.46 -14.02
C PHE A 7 -13.22 4.96 -13.70
N ASP A 8 -14.33 5.64 -14.01
CA ASP A 8 -14.47 7.09 -13.80
C ASP A 8 -14.27 7.45 -12.33
N ALA A 9 -14.88 6.67 -11.44
CA ALA A 9 -14.80 6.88 -10.00
C ALA A 9 -13.41 6.58 -9.44
N ILE A 10 -12.76 5.49 -9.90
CA ILE A 10 -11.47 5.04 -9.37
C ILE A 10 -10.33 5.93 -9.90
N TYR A 11 -10.30 6.21 -11.20
CA TYR A 11 -9.17 6.86 -11.87
C TYR A 11 -9.33 8.38 -11.96
N GLY A 12 -10.50 8.95 -11.63
CA GLY A 12 -10.72 10.40 -11.72
C GLY A 12 -10.59 10.94 -13.14
N MET A 13 -10.81 10.09 -14.15
CA MET A 13 -10.78 10.42 -15.57
C MET A 13 -11.97 9.74 -16.24
N SER A 14 -12.66 10.44 -17.14
CA SER A 14 -13.76 9.80 -17.88
C SER A 14 -13.22 8.71 -18.81
N ARG A 15 -13.94 7.58 -18.89
CA ARG A 15 -13.66 6.52 -19.86
C ARG A 15 -13.60 7.02 -21.28
N GLN A 16 -14.47 7.96 -21.66
CA GLN A 16 -14.44 8.52 -23.01
C GLN A 16 -13.10 9.19 -23.31
N LYS A 17 -12.55 9.95 -22.35
CA LYS A 17 -11.23 10.57 -22.48
C LYS A 17 -10.13 9.52 -22.50
N ALA A 18 -10.21 8.52 -21.62
CA ALA A 18 -9.25 7.43 -21.56
C ALA A 18 -9.24 6.56 -22.82
N LEU A 19 -10.39 6.42 -23.51
CA LEU A 19 -10.58 5.62 -24.72
C LEU A 19 -10.33 6.39 -26.04
N ALA A 20 -10.14 7.71 -25.99
CA ALA A 20 -10.07 8.57 -27.17
C ALA A 20 -8.69 8.55 -27.86
N GLY A 21 -7.67 7.95 -27.26
CA GLY A 21 -6.29 7.99 -27.73
C GLY A 21 -5.57 6.65 -27.57
N ASP A 22 -4.28 6.70 -27.23
CA ASP A 22 -3.56 5.50 -26.77
C ASP A 22 -3.95 5.24 -25.31
N ASN A 23 -4.86 4.30 -25.12
CA ASN A 23 -5.43 3.97 -23.82
C ASN A 23 -4.37 3.39 -22.88
N PHE A 24 -3.38 2.66 -23.42
CA PHE A 24 -2.28 2.11 -22.65
C PHE A 24 -1.36 3.23 -22.16
N ALA A 25 -0.94 4.13 -23.06
CA ALA A 25 -0.12 5.28 -22.67
C ALA A 25 -0.85 6.17 -21.66
N THR A 26 -2.14 6.44 -21.89
CA THR A 26 -2.98 7.23 -20.98
C THR A 26 -3.06 6.59 -19.59
N TRP A 27 -3.17 5.26 -19.51
CA TRP A 27 -3.16 4.56 -18.24
C TRP A 27 -1.80 4.63 -17.55
N ILE A 28 -0.69 4.43 -18.27
CA ILE A 28 0.67 4.58 -17.72
C ILE A 28 0.94 6.00 -17.20
N ASP A 29 0.39 7.03 -17.85
CA ASP A 29 0.54 8.41 -17.42
C ASP A 29 -0.12 8.70 -16.06
N LEU A 30 -1.18 7.96 -15.72
CA LEU A 30 -1.83 8.02 -14.41
C LEU A 30 -0.99 7.38 -13.30
N ILE A 31 -0.09 6.45 -13.65
CA ILE A 31 0.74 5.74 -12.68
C ILE A 31 1.83 6.67 -12.18
N VAL A 32 2.00 6.69 -10.86
CA VAL A 32 3.04 7.46 -10.19
C VAL A 32 4.41 7.01 -10.72
N PRO A 33 5.34 7.91 -11.09
CA PRO A 33 6.56 7.56 -11.82
C PRO A 33 7.37 6.40 -11.23
N GLU A 34 7.45 6.30 -9.91
CA GLU A 34 8.21 5.27 -9.19
C GLU A 34 7.65 3.85 -9.42
N ASP A 35 6.37 3.71 -9.75
CA ASP A 35 5.71 2.42 -9.90
C ASP A 35 5.65 1.97 -11.38
N ARG A 36 6.00 2.84 -12.34
CA ARG A 36 5.84 2.56 -13.78
C ARG A 36 6.66 1.38 -14.27
N GLU A 37 7.94 1.31 -13.89
CA GLU A 37 8.82 0.21 -14.29
C GLU A 37 8.28 -1.14 -13.81
N HIS A 38 7.85 -1.20 -12.55
CA HIS A 38 7.26 -2.40 -11.98
C HIS A 38 6.01 -2.84 -12.76
N VAL A 39 5.10 -1.91 -13.04
CA VAL A 39 3.86 -2.21 -13.77
C VAL A 39 4.14 -2.67 -15.19
N LEU A 40 5.04 -2.00 -15.92
CA LEU A 40 5.42 -2.40 -17.27
C LEU A 40 5.95 -3.84 -17.31
N GLY A 41 6.80 -4.22 -16.35
CA GLY A 41 7.29 -5.59 -16.24
C GLY A 41 6.18 -6.62 -15.98
N GLN A 42 5.13 -6.28 -15.23
CA GLN A 42 3.98 -7.18 -15.07
C GLN A 42 3.15 -7.31 -16.34
N ILE A 43 2.98 -6.22 -17.09
CA ILE A 43 2.28 -6.24 -18.37
C ILE A 43 3.02 -7.10 -19.40
N GLU A 44 4.36 -7.04 -19.44
CA GLU A 44 5.18 -7.91 -20.29
C GLU A 44 4.94 -9.39 -19.99
N ARG A 45 4.98 -9.78 -18.70
CA ARG A 45 4.67 -11.16 -18.29
C ARG A 45 3.28 -11.60 -18.74
N ILE A 46 2.29 -10.70 -18.67
CA ILE A 46 0.93 -11.01 -19.13
C ILE A 46 0.88 -11.17 -20.65
N ARG A 47 1.63 -10.34 -21.41
CA ARG A 47 1.77 -10.49 -22.87
C ARG A 47 2.41 -11.82 -23.25
N ASP A 48 3.33 -12.32 -22.44
CA ASP A 48 3.97 -13.63 -22.60
C ASP A 48 3.03 -14.80 -22.20
N GLY A 49 1.85 -14.48 -21.67
CA GLY A 49 0.80 -15.45 -21.39
C GLY A 49 0.69 -15.89 -19.93
N GLU A 50 1.34 -15.17 -19.01
CA GLU A 50 1.20 -15.38 -17.57
C GLU A 50 0.01 -14.59 -16.99
N ARG A 51 -0.49 -15.04 -15.83
CA ARG A 51 -1.40 -14.23 -15.01
C ARG A 51 -0.57 -13.49 -13.98
N ALA A 52 -0.85 -12.21 -13.76
CA ALA A 52 -0.14 -11.41 -12.76
C ALA A 52 -1.13 -10.59 -11.93
N THR A 53 -0.89 -10.57 -10.61
CA THR A 53 -1.56 -9.66 -9.68
C THR A 53 -0.51 -8.77 -9.06
N PHE A 54 -0.71 -7.46 -9.14
CA PHE A 54 0.26 -6.48 -8.66
C PHE A 54 -0.44 -5.26 -8.07
N GLN A 55 0.31 -4.51 -7.25
CA GLN A 55 -0.18 -3.31 -6.59
C GLN A 55 0.67 -2.13 -7.01
N TYR A 56 0.03 -1.00 -7.26
CA TYR A 56 0.69 0.22 -7.69
C TYR A 56 -0.17 1.43 -7.35
N ARG A 57 0.43 2.62 -7.44
CA ARG A 57 -0.23 3.87 -7.16
C ARG A 57 -0.56 4.61 -8.45
N ILE A 58 -1.70 5.29 -8.45
CA ILE A 58 -2.06 6.28 -9.45
C ILE A 58 -2.20 7.66 -8.83
N CYS A 59 -1.98 8.70 -9.63
CA CYS A 59 -2.33 10.08 -9.31
C CYS A 59 -3.55 10.49 -10.15
N ARG A 60 -4.66 10.81 -9.49
CA ARG A 60 -5.92 11.15 -10.17
C ARG A 60 -5.87 12.58 -10.71
N PRO A 61 -6.13 12.83 -12.00
CA PRO A 61 -6.05 14.18 -12.56
C PRO A 61 -7.18 15.10 -12.10
N ALA A 62 -8.28 14.55 -11.55
CA ALA A 62 -9.41 15.33 -11.06
C ALA A 62 -9.11 16.09 -9.77
N ASP A 63 -8.29 15.52 -8.89
CA ASP A 63 -8.05 16.02 -7.53
C ASP A 63 -6.59 15.87 -7.04
N ASN A 64 -5.70 15.33 -7.87
CA ASN A 64 -4.31 15.00 -7.55
C ASN A 64 -4.17 14.02 -6.36
N GLU A 65 -5.23 13.30 -6.01
CA GLU A 65 -5.14 12.30 -4.96
C GLU A 65 -4.36 11.07 -5.43
N ILE A 66 -3.52 10.54 -4.54
CA ILE A 66 -2.87 9.25 -4.72
C ILE A 66 -3.84 8.13 -4.31
N ARG A 67 -4.09 7.18 -5.21
CA ARG A 67 -4.86 5.97 -4.93
C ARG A 67 -4.00 4.73 -5.11
N TRP A 68 -4.15 3.78 -4.21
CA TRP A 68 -3.56 2.46 -4.33
C TRP A 68 -4.52 1.53 -5.06
N LEU A 69 -4.03 0.90 -6.13
CA LEU A 69 -4.77 -0.09 -6.89
C LEU A 69 -4.11 -1.46 -6.74
N ARG A 70 -4.95 -2.49 -6.71
CA ARG A 70 -4.55 -3.87 -6.99
C ARG A 70 -5.15 -4.26 -8.32
N ASP A 71 -4.32 -4.61 -9.28
CA ASP A 71 -4.79 -5.10 -10.58
C ASP A 71 -4.43 -6.58 -10.74
N SER A 72 -5.32 -7.31 -11.39
CA SER A 72 -5.15 -8.72 -11.74
C SER A 72 -5.35 -8.87 -13.24
N GLY A 73 -4.24 -8.97 -13.96
CA GLY A 73 -4.21 -9.11 -15.41
C GLY A 73 -4.10 -10.57 -15.85
N PHE A 74 -4.73 -10.90 -16.96
CA PHE A 74 -4.69 -12.23 -17.56
C PHE A 74 -4.76 -12.17 -19.10
N PRO A 75 -4.06 -13.09 -19.79
CA PRO A 75 -4.08 -13.16 -21.24
C PRO A 75 -5.39 -13.76 -21.74
N MET A 76 -5.89 -13.23 -22.83
CA MET A 76 -7.00 -13.79 -23.59
C MET A 76 -6.45 -14.21 -24.95
N ARG A 77 -6.52 -15.51 -25.24
CA ARG A 77 -5.92 -16.11 -26.42
C ARG A 77 -6.92 -16.18 -27.57
N ASP A 78 -6.43 -16.02 -28.80
CA ASP A 78 -7.18 -16.30 -30.02
C ASP A 78 -7.25 -17.81 -30.31
N GLU A 79 -7.91 -18.18 -31.41
CA GLU A 79 -8.04 -19.56 -31.88
C GLU A 79 -6.70 -20.23 -32.21
N ALA A 80 -5.65 -19.44 -32.52
CA ALA A 80 -4.30 -19.93 -32.76
C ALA A 80 -3.48 -20.09 -31.46
N GLY A 81 -4.07 -19.80 -30.29
CA GLY A 81 -3.42 -19.89 -28.99
C GLY A 81 -2.51 -18.70 -28.66
N LYS A 82 -2.46 -17.66 -29.50
CA LYS A 82 -1.67 -16.45 -29.27
C LYS A 82 -2.44 -15.47 -28.40
N VAL A 83 -1.74 -14.75 -27.52
CA VAL A 83 -2.37 -13.69 -26.71
C VAL A 83 -2.84 -12.56 -27.63
N ALA A 84 -4.16 -12.37 -27.72
CA ALA A 84 -4.80 -11.36 -28.54
C ALA A 84 -5.26 -10.15 -27.73
N TYR A 85 -5.65 -10.37 -26.47
CA TYR A 85 -6.06 -9.30 -25.54
C TYR A 85 -5.53 -9.56 -24.14
N ILE A 86 -5.50 -8.50 -23.33
CA ILE A 86 -5.28 -8.58 -21.89
C ILE A 86 -6.60 -8.19 -21.21
N GLY A 87 -7.12 -9.10 -20.40
CA GLY A 87 -8.18 -8.79 -19.44
C GLY A 87 -7.57 -8.35 -18.13
N GLY A 88 -8.24 -7.45 -17.41
CA GLY A 88 -7.78 -6.92 -16.12
C GLY A 88 -8.94 -6.65 -15.19
N VAL A 89 -8.67 -6.72 -13.88
CA VAL A 89 -9.61 -6.34 -12.82
C VAL A 89 -8.86 -5.49 -11.81
N GLY A 90 -9.10 -4.18 -11.89
CA GLY A 90 -8.59 -3.20 -10.93
C GLY A 90 -9.51 -3.05 -9.72
N GLN A 91 -8.94 -3.10 -8.53
CA GLN A 91 -9.58 -2.83 -7.25
C GLN A 91 -8.89 -1.64 -6.56
N ASP A 92 -9.67 -0.64 -6.15
CA ASP A 92 -9.18 0.42 -5.26
C ASP A 92 -8.99 -0.16 -3.84
N ILE A 93 -7.74 -0.20 -3.39
CA ILE A 93 -7.33 -0.68 -2.06
C ILE A 93 -6.81 0.47 -1.17
N THR A 94 -7.07 1.73 -1.55
CA THR A 94 -6.59 2.92 -0.83
C THR A 94 -7.01 2.92 0.62
N ARG A 95 -8.30 2.64 0.91
CA ARG A 95 -8.78 2.57 2.29
C ARG A 95 -8.11 1.47 3.10
N GLN A 96 -7.82 0.33 2.47
CA GLN A 96 -7.12 -0.76 3.12
C GLN A 96 -5.68 -0.32 3.49
N LYS A 97 -4.97 0.29 2.54
CA LYS A 97 -3.60 0.80 2.78
C LYS A 97 -3.56 1.88 3.86
N GLN A 98 -4.48 2.83 3.84
CA GLN A 98 -4.59 3.86 4.88
C GLN A 98 -4.86 3.26 6.26
N ALA A 99 -5.71 2.23 6.35
CA ALA A 99 -5.97 1.55 7.61
C ALA A 99 -4.74 0.78 8.11
N GLU A 100 -4.01 0.10 7.22
CA GLU A 100 -2.75 -0.58 7.52
C GLU A 100 -1.69 0.41 8.05
N GLU A 101 -1.54 1.56 7.39
CA GLU A 101 -0.60 2.61 7.79
C GLU A 101 -0.95 3.22 9.16
N GLN A 102 -2.24 3.50 9.41
CA GLN A 102 -2.71 4.00 10.71
C GLN A 102 -2.43 2.98 11.83
N GLN A 103 -2.69 1.70 11.58
CA GLN A 103 -2.41 0.65 12.55
C GLN A 103 -0.91 0.56 12.88
N GLN A 104 -0.05 0.66 11.87
CA GLN A 104 1.40 0.66 12.05
C GLN A 104 1.87 1.88 12.85
N ALA A 105 1.31 3.07 12.58
CA ALA A 105 1.62 4.28 13.32
C ALA A 105 1.27 4.15 14.81
N HIS A 106 0.05 3.67 15.13
CA HIS A 106 -0.36 3.44 16.52
C HIS A 106 0.52 2.40 17.23
N PHE A 107 0.91 1.32 16.53
CA PHE A 107 1.82 0.33 17.11
C PHE A 107 3.20 0.93 17.41
N ALA A 108 3.74 1.73 16.49
CA ALA A 108 5.02 2.41 16.69
C ALA A 108 4.98 3.39 17.88
N GLU A 109 3.89 4.13 18.03
CA GLU A 109 3.64 5.03 19.16
C GLU A 109 3.58 4.27 20.48
N LEU A 110 2.83 3.16 20.54
CA LEU A 110 2.75 2.32 21.73
C LEU A 110 4.13 1.75 22.11
N GLN A 111 4.91 1.26 21.14
CA GLN A 111 6.27 0.78 21.37
C GLN A 111 7.20 1.88 21.90
N HIS A 112 7.05 3.11 21.42
CA HIS A 112 7.79 4.25 21.94
C HIS A 112 7.40 4.55 23.40
N HIS A 113 6.11 4.58 23.73
CA HIS A 113 5.64 4.81 25.10
C HIS A 113 6.10 3.72 26.07
N ILE A 114 6.01 2.45 25.68
CA ILE A 114 6.48 1.33 26.52
C ILE A 114 7.97 1.50 26.84
N ARG A 115 8.81 1.80 25.84
CA ARG A 115 10.24 2.01 26.05
C ARG A 115 10.51 3.16 27.02
N ASN A 116 9.78 4.27 26.89
CA ASN A 116 9.96 5.43 27.75
C ASN A 116 9.53 5.14 29.20
N THR A 117 8.37 4.51 29.39
CA THR A 117 7.88 4.15 30.73
C THR A 117 8.82 3.16 31.42
N LEU A 118 9.31 2.15 30.70
CA LEU A 118 10.29 1.21 31.24
C LEU A 118 11.62 1.88 31.60
N ALA A 119 12.08 2.86 30.81
CA ALA A 119 13.27 3.62 31.14
C ALA A 119 13.10 4.42 32.44
N VAL A 120 11.91 5.01 32.66
CA VAL A 120 11.57 5.73 33.90
C VAL A 120 11.49 4.77 35.08
N ILE A 121 10.76 3.65 34.98
CA ILE A 121 10.66 2.63 36.04
C ILE A 121 12.06 2.13 36.41
N ARG A 122 12.88 1.79 35.43
CA ARG A 122 14.27 1.35 35.66
C ARG A 122 15.09 2.40 36.39
N SER A 123 14.91 3.68 36.06
CA SER A 123 15.59 4.79 36.75
C SER A 123 15.15 4.91 38.21
N ILE A 124 13.84 4.80 38.48
CA ILE A 124 13.27 4.83 39.83
C ILE A 124 13.81 3.66 40.64
N VAL A 125 13.66 2.42 40.15
CA VAL A 125 14.15 1.21 40.82
C VAL A 125 15.64 1.32 41.11
N ARG A 126 16.45 1.76 40.15
CA ARG A 126 17.89 1.96 40.36
C ARG A 126 18.17 2.96 41.48
N ARG A 127 17.49 4.11 41.51
CA ARG A 127 17.67 5.13 42.56
C ARG A 127 17.21 4.65 43.92
N THR A 128 16.15 3.85 44.00
CA THR A 128 15.69 3.25 45.26
C THR A 128 16.73 2.26 45.78
N MET A 129 17.21 1.35 44.92
CA MET A 129 18.25 0.38 45.26
C MET A 129 19.56 1.05 45.69
N GLU A 130 19.95 2.17 45.07
CA GLU A 130 21.14 2.95 45.45
C GLU A 130 21.01 3.64 46.82
N LYS A 131 19.78 3.85 47.32
CA LYS A 131 19.49 4.55 48.58
C LYS A 131 19.14 3.64 49.75
N SER A 132 18.91 2.36 49.49
CA SER A 132 18.58 1.36 50.51
C SER A 132 19.81 0.56 50.91
N GLU A 133 19.89 0.18 52.18
CA GLU A 133 20.98 -0.67 52.70
C GLU A 133 20.69 -2.17 52.47
N SER A 134 19.43 -2.53 52.17
CA SER A 134 19.01 -3.91 51.88
C SER A 134 17.88 -3.99 50.85
N LEU A 135 17.66 -5.20 50.30
CA LEU A 135 16.55 -5.46 49.36
C LEU A 135 15.17 -5.30 49.99
N ASP A 136 15.02 -5.68 51.26
CA ASP A 136 13.75 -5.56 52.00
C ASP A 136 13.38 -4.09 52.23
N GLU A 137 14.36 -3.24 52.54
CA GLU A 137 14.17 -1.79 52.65
C GLU A 137 13.84 -1.14 51.30
N ALA A 138 14.51 -1.57 50.22
CA ALA A 138 14.19 -1.10 48.87
C ALA A 138 12.77 -1.49 48.44
N ALA A 139 12.33 -2.70 48.80
CA ALA A 139 10.97 -3.18 48.52
C ALA A 139 9.92 -2.35 49.28
N ALA A 140 10.17 -2.01 50.56
CA ALA A 140 9.29 -1.16 51.36
C ALA A 140 9.13 0.27 50.81
N HIS A 141 10.09 0.77 50.01
CA HIS A 141 9.99 2.07 49.34
C HIS A 141 9.25 2.04 47.99
N LEU A 142 8.99 0.84 47.44
CA LEU A 142 8.34 0.66 46.13
C LEU A 142 6.85 0.26 46.24
N GLU A 143 6.37 -0.12 47.42
CA GLU A 143 4.94 -0.25 47.74
C GLU A 143 4.25 1.12 47.86
#